data_AF-A0A6M2AXG3-F1
#
_entry.id   AF-A0A6M2AXG3-F1
#
_cell.length_a   1.000
_cell.length_b   1.000
_cell.length_c   1.000
_cell.angle_alpha   90.00
_cell.angle_beta   90.00
_cell.angle_gamma   90.00
#
_symmetry.space_group_name_H-M   'P 1'
#
loop_
_entity.id
_entity.type
_entity.pdbx_description
1 polymer ?
#
loop_
_entity_poly.entity_id
_entity_poly.type
_entity_poly.pdbx_seq_one_letter_code
_entity_poly.pdbx_strand_id
1 'polypeptide(L)'
;MRKEDYQTVISKIHYYSQYNTSDYELVIELSTTLRESGFDDSQLNFYLGRAYQELNKTDRAIEFYRNSISTNDEFSHWTKELSSNNLANIYFEIDSYNDCITICKYNIENVNNTLYKSNAAYLTAHCYYLKTFNLMKMSPAYIGQLFDCLQNAEENILKALEIQSENVDYLVLAGSIYKRGIELDGGYRVEAKRYLLKAAKLGDSQAIELLNQL
;
A
#
# COMPACT_ATOMS: atom_id res chain seq x y z
N MET A 1 33.30 13.49 6.87
CA MET A 1 32.27 14.51 7.15
C MET A 1 31.92 14.48 8.64
N ARG A 2 31.68 15.61 9.31
CA ARG A 2 31.35 15.64 10.76
C ARG A 2 29.84 15.40 10.97
N LYS A 3 29.43 15.01 12.18
CA LYS A 3 28.01 14.77 12.53
C LYS A 3 27.12 16.02 12.32
N GLU A 4 27.65 17.21 12.56
CA GLU A 4 26.96 18.49 12.30
C GLU A 4 26.70 18.73 10.81
N ASP A 5 27.64 18.30 9.95
CA ASP A 5 27.50 18.41 8.51
C ASP A 5 26.41 17.44 8.01
N TYR A 6 26.32 16.22 8.57
CA TYR A 6 25.24 15.26 8.28
C TYR A 6 23.86 15.83 8.61
N GLN A 7 23.67 16.38 9.81
CA GLN A 7 22.37 16.91 10.24
C GLN A 7 21.91 18.09 9.36
N THR A 8 22.85 18.88 8.87
CA THR A 8 22.57 19.98 7.94
C THR A 8 22.10 19.44 6.59
N VAL A 9 22.80 18.45 6.04
CA VAL A 9 22.47 17.88 4.73
C VAL A 9 21.17 17.07 4.79
N ILE A 10 20.94 16.27 5.84
CA ILE A 10 19.72 15.48 5.97
C ILE A 10 18.48 16.37 6.14
N SER A 11 18.62 17.54 6.77
CA SER A 11 17.53 18.53 6.85
C SER A 11 17.16 19.08 5.47
N LYS A 12 18.15 19.32 4.59
CA LYS A 12 17.91 19.70 3.20
C LYS A 12 17.24 18.57 2.41
N ILE A 13 17.75 17.35 2.55
CA ILE A 13 17.15 16.15 1.95
C ILE A 13 15.67 16.02 2.36
N HIS A 14 15.38 16.16 3.65
CA HIS A 14 14.01 16.14 4.16
C HIS A 14 13.15 17.21 3.48
N TYR A 15 13.61 18.46 3.44
CA TYR A 15 12.91 19.58 2.80
C TYR A 15 12.61 19.30 1.32
N TYR A 16 13.62 18.92 0.53
CA TYR A 16 13.46 18.64 -0.90
C TYR A 16 12.77 17.30 -1.20
N SER A 17 12.53 16.46 -0.20
CA SER A 17 11.70 15.26 -0.38
C SER A 17 10.20 15.56 -0.36
N GLN A 18 9.77 16.70 0.24
CA GLN A 18 8.36 17.04 0.40
C GLN A 18 7.73 17.50 -0.92
N TYR A 19 6.44 17.18 -1.13
CA TYR A 19 5.74 17.40 -2.40
C TYR A 19 5.77 18.85 -2.91
N ASN A 20 5.62 19.84 -2.01
CA ASN A 20 5.57 21.25 -2.40
C ASN A 20 6.94 21.87 -2.72
N THR A 21 8.01 21.19 -2.38
CA THR A 21 9.39 21.67 -2.46
C THR A 21 10.28 20.64 -3.15
N SER A 22 9.67 19.72 -3.91
CA SER A 22 10.33 18.51 -4.35
C SER A 22 11.43 18.81 -5.37
N ASP A 23 12.63 18.29 -5.10
CA ASP A 23 13.72 18.17 -6.05
C ASP A 23 14.38 16.81 -5.81
N TYR A 24 13.84 15.79 -6.49
CA TYR A 24 14.20 14.39 -6.23
C TYR A 24 15.57 14.03 -6.80
N GLU A 25 16.00 14.70 -7.86
CA GLU A 25 17.36 14.66 -8.37
C GLU A 25 18.35 15.19 -7.33
N LEU A 26 18.06 16.34 -6.71
CA LEU A 26 18.88 16.90 -5.64
C LEU A 26 18.89 16.01 -4.39
N VAL A 27 17.75 15.41 -4.04
CA VAL A 27 17.69 14.42 -2.96
C VAL A 27 18.66 13.26 -3.23
N ILE A 28 18.69 12.74 -4.46
CA ILE A 28 19.61 11.65 -4.84
C ILE A 28 21.06 12.13 -4.79
N GLU A 29 21.37 13.32 -5.30
CA GLU A 29 22.72 13.89 -5.30
C GLU A 29 23.25 14.03 -3.86
N LEU A 30 22.52 14.74 -3.01
CA LEU A 30 22.89 14.97 -1.61
C LEU A 30 23.02 13.65 -0.84
N SER A 31 22.12 12.71 -1.08
CA SER A 31 22.16 11.41 -0.44
C SER A 31 23.38 10.59 -0.89
N THR A 32 23.76 10.68 -2.17
CA THR A 32 24.96 10.02 -2.69
C THR A 32 26.23 10.57 -2.04
N THR A 33 26.34 11.89 -1.89
CA THR A 33 27.47 12.53 -1.19
C THR A 33 27.56 12.10 0.29
N LEU A 34 26.42 11.95 0.97
CA LEU A 34 26.40 11.42 2.34
C LEU A 34 26.92 9.97 2.40
N ARG A 35 26.52 9.13 1.44
CA ARG A 35 26.99 7.73 1.35
C ARG A 35 28.48 7.62 1.06
N GLU A 36 29.00 8.43 0.13
CA GLU A 36 30.45 8.51 -0.14
C GLU A 36 31.25 8.96 1.09
N SER A 37 30.60 9.70 1.99
CA SER A 37 31.16 10.14 3.27
C SER A 37 31.01 9.12 4.41
N GLY A 38 30.42 7.95 4.14
CA GLY A 38 30.27 6.83 5.07
C GLY A 38 28.93 6.73 5.81
N PHE A 39 27.93 7.54 5.46
CA PHE A 39 26.59 7.45 6.05
C PHE A 39 25.68 6.55 5.20
N ASP A 40 25.13 5.48 5.77
CA ASP A 40 24.18 4.60 5.08
C ASP A 40 23.10 4.07 6.05
N ASP A 41 22.44 4.99 6.74
CA ASP A 41 21.38 4.69 7.72
C ASP A 41 20.00 4.50 7.07
N SER A 42 19.04 4.02 7.86
CA SER A 42 17.68 3.71 7.43
C SER A 42 16.91 4.95 6.95
N GLN A 43 17.23 6.13 7.47
CA GLN A 43 16.60 7.40 7.08
C GLN A 43 17.05 7.82 5.69
N LEU A 44 18.35 7.72 5.40
CA LEU A 44 18.90 8.01 4.08
C LEU A 44 18.37 7.04 3.03
N ASN A 45 18.31 5.75 3.36
CA ASN A 45 17.71 4.73 2.51
C ASN A 45 16.22 5.02 2.23
N PHE A 46 15.45 5.48 3.22
CA PHE A 46 14.06 5.90 3.01
C PHE A 46 13.93 7.05 2.01
N TYR A 47 14.73 8.12 2.16
CA TYR A 47 14.66 9.27 1.26
C TYR A 47 15.08 8.92 -0.17
N LEU A 48 16.10 8.08 -0.34
CA LEU A 48 16.48 7.56 -1.65
C LEU A 48 15.36 6.73 -2.26
N GLY A 49 14.75 5.82 -1.49
CA GLY A 49 13.61 5.02 -1.95
C GLY A 49 12.46 5.90 -2.46
N ARG A 50 12.13 6.94 -1.71
CA ARG A 50 11.12 7.93 -2.09
C ARG A 50 11.49 8.69 -3.36
N ALA A 51 12.70 9.24 -3.44
CA ALA A 51 13.13 9.98 -4.63
C ALA A 51 13.12 9.11 -5.89
N TYR A 52 13.58 7.85 -5.79
CA TYR A 52 13.50 6.92 -6.91
C TYR A 52 12.07 6.56 -7.30
N GLN A 53 11.16 6.42 -6.32
CA GLN A 53 9.75 6.16 -6.60
C GLN A 53 9.12 7.30 -7.41
N GLU A 54 9.31 8.55 -6.97
CA GLU A 54 8.76 9.75 -7.61
C GLU A 54 9.34 9.99 -9.02
N LEU A 55 10.57 9.51 -9.25
CA LEU A 55 11.20 9.53 -10.57
C LEU A 55 10.88 8.28 -11.42
N ASN A 56 9.89 7.48 -11.03
CA ASN A 56 9.46 6.26 -11.73
C ASN A 56 10.57 5.21 -11.92
N LYS A 57 11.56 5.20 -11.02
CA LYS A 57 12.67 4.22 -11.01
C LYS A 57 12.33 3.11 -10.00
N THR A 58 11.30 2.34 -10.30
CA THR A 58 10.65 1.40 -9.38
C THR A 58 11.62 0.39 -8.76
N ASP A 59 12.49 -0.25 -9.54
CA ASP A 59 13.44 -1.25 -9.02
C ASP A 59 14.38 -0.66 -7.95
N ARG A 60 14.83 0.58 -8.16
CA ARG A 60 15.68 1.30 -7.21
C ARG A 60 14.90 1.70 -5.97
N ALA A 61 13.66 2.15 -6.13
CA ALA A 61 12.80 2.45 -4.99
C ALA A 61 12.61 1.22 -4.09
N ILE A 62 12.35 0.05 -4.69
CA ILE A 62 12.22 -1.23 -3.98
C ILE A 62 13.51 -1.58 -3.23
N GLU A 63 14.66 -1.49 -3.88
CA GLU A 63 15.98 -1.73 -3.27
C GLU A 63 16.17 -0.89 -2.01
N PHE A 64 15.97 0.42 -2.12
CA PHE A 64 16.21 1.35 -1.03
C PHE A 64 15.17 1.24 0.10
N TYR A 65 13.90 1.00 -0.20
CA TYR A 65 12.91 0.73 0.85
C TYR A 65 13.20 -0.59 1.58
N ARG A 66 13.60 -1.65 0.88
CA ARG A 66 14.03 -2.91 1.53
C ARG A 66 15.23 -2.69 2.43
N ASN A 67 16.24 -1.94 1.98
CA ASN A 67 17.40 -1.59 2.78
C ASN A 67 16.97 -0.82 4.05
N SER A 68 16.14 0.22 3.90
CA SER A 68 15.61 1.00 5.02
C SER A 68 14.89 0.13 6.07
N ILE A 69 14.07 -0.83 5.63
CA ILE A 69 13.37 -1.77 6.53
C ILE A 69 14.35 -2.68 7.27
N SER A 70 15.42 -3.13 6.61
CA SER A 70 16.39 -4.08 7.17
C SER A 70 17.42 -3.42 8.11
N THR A 71 17.71 -2.13 7.92
CA THR A 71 18.70 -1.40 8.71
C THR A 71 18.17 -1.15 10.12
N ASN A 72 18.99 -1.48 11.13
CA ASN A 72 18.66 -1.30 12.54
C ASN A 72 19.55 -0.22 13.16
N ASP A 73 19.00 0.98 13.27
CA ASP A 73 19.65 2.18 13.83
C ASP A 73 18.63 3.01 14.64
N GLU A 74 19.05 4.20 15.09
CA GLU A 74 18.22 5.11 15.89
C GLU A 74 16.95 5.63 15.17
N PHE A 75 16.88 5.52 13.85
CA PHE A 75 15.75 5.97 13.03
C PHE A 75 14.80 4.83 12.65
N SER A 76 15.25 3.58 12.80
CA SER A 76 14.54 2.37 12.37
C SER A 76 13.07 2.29 12.81
N HIS A 77 12.72 2.84 13.98
CA HIS A 77 11.34 2.83 14.48
C HIS A 77 10.36 3.51 13.52
N TRP A 78 10.70 4.68 12.97
CA TRP A 78 9.78 5.42 12.09
C TRP A 78 10.02 5.11 10.60
N THR A 79 11.27 4.82 10.21
CA THR A 79 11.59 4.51 8.80
C THR A 79 11.00 3.18 8.36
N LYS A 80 10.96 2.16 9.23
CA LYS A 80 10.35 0.86 8.91
C LYS A 80 8.88 1.03 8.52
N GLU A 81 8.10 1.78 9.29
CA GLU A 81 6.67 1.97 9.03
C GLU A 81 6.41 2.69 7.69
N LEU A 82 7.18 3.75 7.39
CA LEU A 82 7.05 4.50 6.15
C LEU A 82 7.51 3.69 4.94
N SER A 83 8.70 3.08 5.03
CA SER A 83 9.29 2.30 3.94
C SER A 83 8.44 1.08 3.62
N SER A 84 7.90 0.38 4.62
CA SER A 84 7.05 -0.78 4.39
C SER A 84 5.66 -0.40 3.85
N ASN A 85 5.10 0.75 4.24
CA ASN A 85 3.87 1.26 3.63
C ASN A 85 4.07 1.59 2.14
N ASN A 86 5.14 2.32 1.80
CA ASN A 86 5.43 2.68 0.41
C ASN A 86 5.77 1.46 -0.44
N LEU A 87 6.51 0.50 0.12
CA LEU A 87 6.85 -0.74 -0.56
C LEU A 87 5.61 -1.60 -0.85
N ALA A 88 4.63 -1.64 0.04
CA ALA A 88 3.36 -2.33 -0.20
C ALA A 88 2.59 -1.72 -1.38
N ASN A 89 2.52 -0.38 -1.45
CA ASN A 89 1.89 0.33 -2.57
C ASN A 89 2.62 0.04 -3.89
N ILE A 90 3.95 0.10 -3.92
CA ILE A 90 4.73 -0.23 -5.12
C ILE A 90 4.43 -1.64 -5.61
N TYR A 91 4.46 -2.64 -4.72
CA TYR A 91 4.15 -4.02 -5.12
C TYR A 91 2.73 -4.19 -5.63
N PHE A 92 1.77 -3.43 -5.08
CA PHE A 92 0.42 -3.39 -5.60
C PHE A 92 0.36 -2.81 -7.01
N GLU A 93 1.00 -1.66 -7.25
CA GLU A 93 1.03 -0.96 -8.54
C GLU A 93 1.68 -1.76 -9.68
N ILE A 94 2.68 -2.60 -9.37
CA ILE A 94 3.34 -3.47 -10.36
C ILE A 94 2.72 -4.87 -10.45
N ASP A 95 1.51 -5.06 -9.91
CA ASP A 95 0.78 -6.33 -9.88
C ASP A 95 1.49 -7.49 -9.17
N SER A 96 2.50 -7.21 -8.31
CA SER A 96 3.14 -8.23 -7.47
C SER A 96 2.33 -8.49 -6.20
N TYR A 97 1.15 -9.06 -6.37
CA TYR A 97 0.17 -9.22 -5.29
C TYR A 97 0.68 -10.08 -4.12
N ASN A 98 1.51 -11.10 -4.37
CA ASN A 98 2.03 -11.94 -3.29
C ASN A 98 3.09 -11.20 -2.44
N ASP A 99 3.94 -10.38 -3.06
CA ASP A 99 4.89 -9.55 -2.34
C ASP A 99 4.16 -8.43 -1.57
N CYS A 100 3.15 -7.82 -2.19
CA CYS A 100 2.28 -6.83 -1.55
C CYS A 100 1.64 -7.42 -0.28
N ILE A 101 0.96 -8.57 -0.39
CA ILE A 101 0.35 -9.26 0.76
C ILE A 101 1.38 -9.56 1.86
N THR A 102 2.61 -9.95 1.48
CA THR A 102 3.67 -10.25 2.44
C THR A 102 4.07 -9.01 3.25
N ILE A 103 4.27 -7.87 2.59
CA ILE A 103 4.57 -6.61 3.27
C ILE A 103 3.36 -6.09 4.06
N CYS A 104 2.14 -6.24 3.54
CA CYS A 104 0.93 -5.85 4.27
C CYS A 104 0.73 -6.64 5.57
N LYS A 105 0.99 -7.95 5.57
CA LYS A 105 0.97 -8.77 6.79
C LYS A 105 1.96 -8.25 7.83
N TYR A 106 3.19 -7.97 7.39
CA TYR A 106 4.19 -7.33 8.24
C TYR A 106 3.67 -6.01 8.83
N ASN A 107 3.04 -5.15 8.02
CA ASN A 107 2.49 -3.86 8.48
C ASN A 107 1.38 -4.03 9.53
N ILE A 108 0.43 -4.94 9.29
CA ILE A 108 -0.68 -5.19 10.21
C ILE A 108 -0.17 -5.64 11.59
N GLU A 109 0.85 -6.50 11.60
CA GLU A 109 1.43 -7.08 12.83
C GLU A 109 2.36 -6.13 13.58
N ASN A 110 3.18 -5.33 12.87
CA ASN A 110 4.35 -4.69 13.46
C ASN A 110 4.30 -3.15 13.50
N VAL A 111 3.52 -2.50 12.63
CA VAL A 111 3.45 -1.03 12.57
C VAL A 111 2.57 -0.52 13.71
N ASN A 112 2.84 0.67 14.27
CA ASN A 112 1.96 1.29 15.27
C ASN A 112 0.94 2.24 14.65
N ASN A 113 1.27 2.85 13.51
CA ASN A 113 0.38 3.76 12.81
C ASN A 113 -0.90 3.06 12.29
N THR A 114 -2.03 3.43 12.87
CA THR A 114 -3.35 2.88 12.56
C THR A 114 -3.78 3.12 11.11
N LEU A 115 -3.38 4.23 10.48
CA LEU A 115 -3.68 4.50 9.06
C LEU A 115 -2.90 3.54 8.15
N TYR A 116 -1.63 3.25 8.47
CA TYR A 116 -0.84 2.28 7.69
C TYR A 116 -1.35 0.84 7.87
N LYS A 117 -1.86 0.48 9.05
CA LYS A 117 -2.58 -0.80 9.24
C LYS A 117 -3.84 -0.88 8.38
N SER A 118 -4.62 0.19 8.37
CA SER A 118 -5.86 0.26 7.56
C SER A 118 -5.55 0.17 6.07
N ASN A 119 -4.54 0.88 5.58
CA ASN A 119 -4.06 0.79 4.20
C ASN A 119 -3.56 -0.63 3.88
N ALA A 120 -2.78 -1.26 4.76
CA ALA A 120 -2.31 -2.62 4.56
C ALA A 120 -3.44 -3.65 4.48
N ALA A 121 -4.49 -3.50 5.30
CA ALA A 121 -5.69 -4.33 5.22
C ALA A 121 -6.44 -4.10 3.90
N TYR A 122 -6.59 -2.86 3.47
CA TYR A 122 -7.19 -2.51 2.17
C TYR A 122 -6.41 -3.13 0.99
N LEU A 123 -5.09 -2.94 0.92
CA LEU A 123 -4.25 -3.50 -0.15
C LEU A 123 -4.27 -5.03 -0.15
N THR A 124 -4.29 -5.66 1.04
CA THR A 124 -4.44 -7.11 1.16
C THR A 124 -5.76 -7.57 0.56
N ALA A 125 -6.86 -6.88 0.90
CA ALA A 125 -8.18 -7.19 0.34
C ALA A 125 -8.20 -7.04 -1.18
N HIS A 126 -7.61 -5.95 -1.68
CA HIS A 126 -7.59 -5.64 -3.09
C HIS A 126 -6.75 -6.67 -3.88
N CYS A 127 -5.58 -7.06 -3.35
CA CYS A 127 -4.77 -8.13 -3.94
C CYS A 127 -5.53 -9.45 -4.08
N TYR A 128 -6.24 -9.87 -3.02
CA TYR A 128 -7.05 -11.10 -3.10
C TYR A 128 -8.20 -10.97 -4.09
N TYR A 129 -8.88 -9.81 -4.12
CA TYR A 129 -9.93 -9.53 -5.08
C TYR A 129 -9.40 -9.62 -6.52
N LEU A 130 -8.26 -9.00 -6.84
CA LEU A 130 -7.64 -9.04 -8.17
C LEU A 130 -7.19 -10.45 -8.57
N LYS A 131 -6.67 -11.24 -7.63
CA LYS A 131 -6.34 -12.66 -7.86
C LYS A 131 -7.54 -13.48 -8.34
N THR A 132 -8.78 -13.12 -7.97
CA THR A 132 -9.98 -13.81 -8.47
C THR A 132 -10.12 -13.72 -9.99
N PHE A 133 -9.81 -12.58 -10.59
CA PHE A 133 -9.89 -12.38 -12.04
C PHE A 133 -8.85 -13.22 -12.77
N ASN A 134 -7.65 -13.34 -12.21
CA ASN A 134 -6.60 -14.19 -12.77
C ASN A 134 -7.03 -15.68 -12.76
N LEU A 135 -7.61 -16.15 -11.66
CA LEU A 135 -8.12 -17.53 -11.56
C LEU A 135 -9.24 -17.82 -12.56
N MET A 136 -10.19 -16.88 -12.72
CA MET A 136 -11.28 -17.00 -13.69
C MET A 136 -10.80 -17.09 -15.13
N LYS A 137 -9.74 -16.35 -15.49
CA LYS A 137 -9.12 -16.41 -16.82
C LYS A 137 -8.45 -17.76 -17.09
N MET A 138 -7.97 -18.45 -16.05
CA MET A 138 -7.26 -19.72 -16.20
C MET A 138 -8.21 -20.90 -16.43
N SER A 139 -9.19 -21.11 -15.54
CA SER A 139 -10.17 -22.22 -15.68
C SER A 139 -11.31 -22.13 -14.65
N PRO A 140 -12.54 -22.54 -15.00
CA PRO A 140 -13.64 -22.75 -14.04
C PRO A 140 -13.33 -23.78 -12.92
N ALA A 141 -12.31 -24.63 -13.10
CA ALA A 141 -11.91 -25.64 -12.11
C ALA A 141 -11.33 -25.05 -10.80
N TYR A 142 -10.98 -23.77 -10.79
CA TYR A 142 -10.39 -23.09 -9.62
C TYR A 142 -11.43 -22.49 -8.66
N ILE A 143 -12.68 -22.95 -8.70
CA ILE A 143 -13.79 -22.38 -7.94
C ILE A 143 -13.54 -22.37 -6.41
N GLY A 144 -12.84 -23.37 -5.86
CA GLY A 144 -12.48 -23.37 -4.44
C GLY A 144 -11.50 -22.25 -4.08
N GLN A 145 -10.43 -22.09 -4.88
CA GLN A 145 -9.42 -21.03 -4.67
C GLN A 145 -10.00 -19.63 -4.89
N LEU A 146 -10.98 -19.53 -5.77
CA LEU A 146 -11.75 -18.33 -6.00
C LEU A 146 -12.52 -17.91 -4.74
N PHE A 147 -13.21 -18.86 -4.09
CA PHE A 147 -13.91 -18.61 -2.83
C PHE A 147 -12.94 -18.25 -1.71
N ASP A 148 -11.80 -18.94 -1.60
CA ASP A 148 -10.77 -18.59 -0.63
C ASP A 148 -10.27 -17.16 -0.82
N CYS A 149 -10.04 -16.74 -2.07
CA CYS A 149 -9.64 -15.36 -2.37
C CYS A 149 -10.74 -14.36 -1.98
N LEU A 150 -12.00 -14.63 -2.31
CA LEU A 150 -13.10 -13.72 -1.96
C LEU A 150 -13.30 -13.61 -0.45
N GLN A 151 -13.22 -14.71 0.29
CA GLN A 151 -13.30 -14.70 1.74
C GLN A 151 -12.16 -13.88 2.35
N ASN A 152 -10.91 -14.12 1.90
CA ASN A 152 -9.77 -13.32 2.37
C ASN A 152 -9.92 -11.84 2.00
N ALA A 153 -10.49 -11.52 0.83
CA ALA A 153 -10.75 -10.14 0.43
C ALA A 153 -11.78 -9.47 1.36
N GLU A 154 -12.89 -10.16 1.64
CA GLU A 154 -13.95 -9.68 2.52
C GLU A 154 -13.43 -9.45 3.96
N GLU A 155 -12.73 -10.42 4.53
CA GLU A 155 -12.22 -10.31 5.90
C GLU A 155 -11.28 -9.10 6.08
N ASN A 156 -10.45 -8.80 5.07
CA ASN A 156 -9.50 -7.69 5.16
C ASN A 156 -10.14 -6.33 4.87
N ILE A 157 -11.11 -6.25 3.96
CA ILE A 157 -11.76 -4.95 3.68
C ILE A 157 -12.61 -4.50 4.87
N LEU A 158 -13.23 -5.44 5.60
CA LEU A 158 -13.97 -5.13 6.82
C LEU A 158 -13.05 -4.56 7.91
N LYS A 159 -11.86 -5.16 8.12
CA LYS A 159 -10.84 -4.61 9.04
C LYS A 159 -10.39 -3.20 8.65
N ALA A 160 -10.24 -2.92 7.35
CA ALA A 160 -9.91 -1.58 6.88
C ALA A 160 -11.03 -0.57 7.21
N LEU A 161 -12.29 -0.96 6.98
CA LEU A 161 -13.48 -0.15 7.26
C LEU A 161 -13.79 0.04 8.74
N GLU A 162 -13.36 -0.87 9.62
CA GLU A 162 -13.43 -0.66 11.09
C GLU A 162 -12.62 0.57 11.51
N ILE A 163 -11.50 0.83 10.83
CA ILE A 163 -10.61 1.96 11.10
C ILE A 163 -11.06 3.21 10.33
N GLN A 164 -11.33 3.09 9.03
CA GLN A 164 -11.69 4.20 8.15
C GLN A 164 -13.06 3.96 7.52
N SER A 165 -14.12 4.02 8.34
CA SER A 165 -15.46 3.62 7.92
C SER A 165 -16.08 4.47 6.79
N GLU A 166 -15.54 5.65 6.53
CA GLU A 166 -15.99 6.58 5.49
C GLU A 166 -15.01 6.71 4.32
N ASN A 167 -13.96 5.88 4.29
CA ASN A 167 -13.06 5.84 3.14
C ASN A 167 -13.82 5.27 1.93
N VAL A 168 -13.95 6.10 0.89
CA VAL A 168 -14.74 5.80 -0.31
C VAL A 168 -14.17 4.60 -1.06
N ASP A 169 -12.85 4.56 -1.29
CA ASP A 169 -12.19 3.45 -2.01
C ASP A 169 -12.45 2.11 -1.32
N TYR A 170 -12.48 2.12 0.02
CA TYR A 170 -12.70 0.91 0.80
C TYR A 170 -14.14 0.42 0.68
N LEU A 171 -15.10 1.35 0.71
CA LEU A 171 -16.52 1.06 0.54
C LEU A 171 -16.82 0.54 -0.87
N VAL A 172 -16.18 1.11 -1.90
CA VAL A 172 -16.29 0.66 -3.30
C VAL A 172 -15.74 -0.75 -3.47
N LEU A 173 -14.55 -1.02 -2.92
CA LEU A 173 -13.95 -2.36 -2.98
C LEU A 173 -14.80 -3.39 -2.22
N ALA A 174 -15.30 -3.05 -1.03
CA ALA A 174 -16.22 -3.93 -0.29
C ALA A 174 -17.45 -4.27 -1.14
N GLY A 175 -18.12 -3.26 -1.70
CA GLY A 175 -19.25 -3.45 -2.61
C GLY A 175 -18.93 -4.37 -3.80
N SER A 176 -17.74 -4.22 -4.38
CA SER A 176 -17.25 -5.00 -5.52
C SER A 176 -16.96 -6.47 -5.16
N ILE A 177 -16.37 -6.73 -4.00
CA ILE A 177 -16.16 -8.08 -3.45
C ILE A 177 -17.50 -8.78 -3.23
N TYR A 178 -18.46 -8.09 -2.59
CA TYR A 178 -19.78 -8.64 -2.34
C TYR A 178 -20.55 -8.94 -3.62
N LYS A 179 -20.56 -8.02 -4.61
CA LYS A 179 -21.19 -8.25 -5.92
C LYS A 179 -20.65 -9.52 -6.57
N ARG A 180 -19.32 -9.69 -6.57
CA ARG A 180 -18.67 -10.87 -7.12
C ARG A 180 -19.08 -12.15 -6.38
N GLY A 181 -19.20 -12.13 -5.06
CA GLY A 181 -19.66 -13.28 -4.28
C GLY A 181 -21.07 -13.74 -4.66
N ILE A 182 -21.98 -12.80 -4.98
CA ILE A 182 -23.35 -13.09 -5.45
C ILE A 182 -23.33 -13.75 -6.85
N GLU A 183 -22.54 -13.20 -7.78
CA GLU A 183 -22.41 -13.70 -9.17
C GLU A 183 -21.98 -15.18 -9.22
N LEU A 184 -21.30 -15.67 -8.18
CA LEU A 184 -20.71 -17.01 -8.11
C LEU A 184 -21.53 -18.02 -7.29
N ASP A 185 -22.74 -17.65 -6.85
CA ASP A 185 -23.59 -18.47 -5.96
C ASP A 185 -22.85 -18.89 -4.66
N GLY A 186 -21.90 -18.07 -4.22
CA GLY A 186 -20.96 -18.38 -3.13
C GLY A 186 -21.52 -18.28 -1.71
N GLY A 187 -22.83 -18.06 -1.54
CA GLY A 187 -23.46 -18.00 -0.22
C GLY A 187 -23.12 -16.78 0.65
N TYR A 188 -22.45 -15.76 0.12
CA TYR A 188 -22.13 -14.53 0.87
C TYR A 188 -23.37 -13.64 1.02
N ARG A 189 -23.74 -13.34 2.27
CA ARG A 189 -25.02 -12.75 2.64
C ARG A 189 -25.05 -11.23 2.37
N VAL A 190 -26.07 -10.84 1.62
CA VAL A 190 -26.82 -9.56 1.63
C VAL A 190 -26.15 -8.43 2.43
N GLU A 191 -25.32 -7.61 1.76
CA GLU A 191 -25.16 -6.17 2.05
C GLU A 191 -24.22 -5.39 1.08
N ALA A 192 -23.88 -5.93 -0.12
CA ALA A 192 -23.14 -5.17 -1.17
C ALA A 192 -23.74 -3.77 -1.39
N LYS A 193 -25.07 -3.74 -1.46
CA LYS A 193 -25.87 -2.55 -1.66
C LYS A 193 -25.65 -1.52 -0.54
N ARG A 194 -25.46 -1.93 0.72
CA ARG A 194 -25.26 -0.98 1.83
C ARG A 194 -23.93 -0.24 1.71
N TYR A 195 -22.85 -0.94 1.37
CA TYR A 195 -21.53 -0.32 1.18
C TYR A 195 -21.51 0.61 -0.03
N LEU A 196 -22.07 0.15 -1.16
CA LEU A 196 -22.20 1.00 -2.35
C LEU A 196 -23.15 2.19 -2.12
N LEU A 197 -24.26 2.01 -1.40
CA LEU A 197 -25.14 3.12 -1.00
C LEU A 197 -24.42 4.12 -0.09
N LYS A 198 -23.54 3.66 0.80
CA LYS A 198 -22.73 4.54 1.65
C LYS A 198 -21.72 5.32 0.80
N ALA A 199 -21.00 4.67 -0.09
CA ALA A 199 -20.06 5.34 -1.01
C ALA A 199 -20.77 6.34 -1.93
N ALA A 200 -21.91 5.97 -2.50
CA ALA A 200 -22.73 6.86 -3.33
C ALA A 200 -23.25 8.09 -2.56
N LYS A 201 -23.65 7.93 -1.29
CA LYS A 201 -24.03 9.06 -0.42
C LYS A 201 -22.86 10.01 -0.13
N LEU A 202 -21.63 9.50 -0.14
CA LEU A 202 -20.40 10.29 -0.01
C LEU A 202 -19.96 10.93 -1.34
N GLY A 203 -20.72 10.74 -2.43
CA GLY A 203 -20.51 11.40 -3.71
C GLY A 203 -19.71 10.59 -4.73
N ASP A 204 -19.46 9.30 -4.47
CA ASP A 204 -18.67 8.47 -5.38
C ASP A 204 -19.43 8.05 -6.64
N SER A 205 -18.88 8.41 -7.80
CA SER A 205 -19.50 8.16 -9.10
C SER A 205 -19.50 6.68 -9.50
N GLN A 206 -18.43 5.96 -9.16
CA GLN A 206 -18.30 4.54 -9.47
C GLN A 206 -19.30 3.70 -8.66
N ALA A 207 -19.50 4.02 -7.39
CA ALA A 207 -20.50 3.39 -6.55
C ALA A 207 -21.92 3.60 -7.09
N ILE A 208 -22.24 4.80 -7.59
CA ILE A 208 -23.53 5.09 -8.23
C ILE A 208 -23.72 4.24 -9.49
N GLU A 209 -22.70 4.14 -10.34
CA GLU A 209 -22.74 3.30 -11.53
C GLU A 209 -22.96 1.82 -11.19
N LEU A 210 -22.18 1.29 -10.23
CA LEU A 210 -22.29 -0.09 -9.77
C LEU A 210 -23.67 -0.40 -9.19
N LEU A 211 -24.31 0.55 -8.48
CA LEU A 211 -25.68 0.40 -7.98
C LEU A 211 -26.72 0.26 -9.08
N ASN A 212 -26.52 0.90 -10.23
CA ASN A 212 -27.45 0.81 -11.37
C ASN A 212 -27.34 -0.53 -12.13
N GLN A 213 -26.25 -1.29 -11.90
CA GLN A 213 -26.01 -2.59 -12.50
C GLN A 213 -26.43 -3.77 -11.59
N LEU A 214 -26.93 -3.49 -10.39
CA LEU A 214 -27.42 -4.45 -9.40
C LEU A 214 -28.95 -4.53 -9.42
#